data_AF-A0A645H205-F1
#
_entry.id   AF-A0A645H205-F1
#
_cell.length_a   1.000
_cell.length_b   1.000
_cell.length_c   1.000
_cell.angle_alpha   90.00
_cell.angle_beta   90.00
_cell.angle_gamma   90.00
#
_symmetry.space_group_name_H-M   'P 1'
#
loop_
_entity.id
_entity.type
_entity.pdbx_description
1 polymer ?
#
loop_
_entity_poly.entity_id
_entity_poly.type
_entity_poly.pdbx_seq_one_letter_code
_entity_poly.pdbx_strand_id
1 'polypeptide(L)'
;MIEYAMALEELAKTEEALNIYENILQKDGQYSPALFRSGLIYLNREDEKGLDLVKSAMEQDNDFIDAGLQIIGTFIDRNGLKEKKEELKEWALEQSDIYKKKIDEVESLYPNDVFVETDLPLEQRQKLKEALGNIPSIKTVLIANKKLKYSKSDLLVVAVASKQKLGKVFWKGAHIYDVDKIEEILIELNMPYFILDLQQNAIYFKKLAAIKHSELIRR
;
A
#
# COMPACT_ATOMS: atom_id res chain seq x y z
N MET A 1 -2.01 11.55 20.35
CA MET A 1 -2.31 10.55 21.42
C MET A 1 -1.14 9.60 21.58
N ILE A 2 -0.61 9.08 20.47
CA ILE A 2 0.61 8.27 20.43
C ILE A 2 1.82 9.01 21.01
N GLU A 3 1.97 10.31 20.72
CA GLU A 3 3.06 11.16 21.20
C GLU A 3 3.03 11.33 22.72
N TYR A 4 1.82 11.41 23.30
CA TYR A 4 1.65 11.53 24.73
C TYR A 4 2.01 10.23 25.45
N ALA A 5 1.63 9.08 24.89
CA ALA A 5 2.04 7.78 25.42
C ALA A 5 3.56 7.59 25.34
N MET A 6 4.19 8.01 24.23
CA MET A 6 5.64 7.99 24.10
C MET A 6 6.33 8.88 25.15
N ALA A 7 5.82 10.08 25.41
CA ALA A 7 6.34 10.93 26.47
C ALA A 7 6.21 10.28 27.87
N LEU A 8 5.15 9.51 28.11
CA LEU A 8 5.01 8.74 29.37
C LEU A 8 6.02 7.60 29.46
N GLU A 9 6.35 6.92 28.36
CA GLU A 9 7.45 5.94 28.33
C GLU A 9 8.79 6.57 28.67
N GLU A 10 9.11 7.73 28.09
CA GLU A 10 10.35 8.47 28.39
C GLU A 10 10.46 8.86 29.87
N LEU A 11 9.32 9.08 30.53
CA LEU A 11 9.21 9.33 31.97
C LEU A 11 9.12 8.05 32.82
N ALA A 12 9.37 6.88 32.23
CA ALA A 12 9.26 5.55 32.85
C ALA A 12 7.86 5.18 33.40
N LYS A 13 6.81 5.91 33.00
CA LYS A 13 5.41 5.67 33.37
C LYS A 13 4.76 4.65 32.43
N THR A 14 5.37 3.47 32.36
CA THR A 14 5.03 2.44 31.35
C THR A 14 3.60 1.90 31.44
N GLU A 15 3.00 1.82 32.64
CA GLU A 15 1.58 1.45 32.80
C GLU A 15 0.62 2.50 32.23
N GLU A 16 0.91 3.78 32.45
CA GLU A 16 0.10 4.88 31.90
C GLU A 16 0.20 4.90 30.37
N ALA A 17 1.40 4.66 29.83
CA ALA A 17 1.62 4.52 28.39
C ALA A 17 0.85 3.34 27.79
N LEU A 18 0.93 2.15 28.40
CA LEU A 18 0.20 0.95 27.95
C LEU A 18 -1.31 1.19 27.91
N ASN A 19 -1.89 1.83 28.93
CA ASN A 19 -3.31 2.18 28.93
C ASN A 19 -3.70 3.05 27.73
N ILE A 20 -2.84 4.00 27.33
CA ILE A 20 -3.11 4.83 26.15
C ILE A 20 -2.96 4.02 24.87
N TYR A 21 -1.96 3.13 24.78
CA TYR A 21 -1.82 2.24 23.63
C TYR A 21 -3.02 1.31 23.46
N GLU A 22 -3.51 0.72 24.54
CA GLU A 22 -4.72 -0.09 24.51
C GLU A 22 -5.93 0.72 24.03
N ASN A 23 -6.09 1.96 24.47
CA ASN A 23 -7.15 2.84 23.98
C ASN A 23 -7.02 3.19 22.48
N ILE A 24 -5.79 3.30 21.96
CA ILE A 24 -5.54 3.47 20.52
C ILE A 24 -5.93 2.18 19.78
N LEU A 25 -5.47 1.03 20.27
CA LEU A 25 -5.71 -0.28 19.66
C LEU A 25 -7.19 -0.71 19.73
N GLN A 26 -7.97 -0.23 20.69
CA GLN A 26 -9.42 -0.43 20.72
C GLN A 26 -10.14 0.29 19.56
N LYS A 27 -9.59 1.41 19.09
CA LYS A 27 -10.14 2.18 17.96
C LYS A 27 -9.60 1.69 16.62
N ASP A 28 -8.32 1.35 16.61
CA ASP A 28 -7.62 0.80 15.46
C ASP A 28 -6.68 -0.31 15.93
N GLY A 29 -7.17 -1.55 15.90
CA GLY A 29 -6.43 -2.73 16.35
C GLY A 29 -5.20 -3.07 15.51
N GLN A 30 -4.99 -2.35 14.40
CA GLN A 30 -3.87 -2.54 13.48
C GLN A 30 -2.92 -1.33 13.47
N TYR A 31 -3.05 -0.40 14.42
CA TYR A 31 -2.18 0.77 14.50
C TYR A 31 -0.74 0.37 14.88
N SER A 32 0.12 0.21 13.87
CA SER A 32 1.49 -0.34 13.99
C SER A 32 2.34 0.33 15.07
N PRO A 33 2.36 1.68 15.23
CA PRO A 33 3.15 2.31 16.27
C PRO A 33 2.74 1.89 17.69
N ALA A 34 1.44 1.75 17.97
CA ALA A 34 0.97 1.33 19.29
C ALA A 34 1.23 -0.16 19.55
N LEU A 35 1.07 -1.02 18.53
CA LEU A 35 1.45 -2.44 18.60
C LEU A 35 2.93 -2.59 18.94
N PHE A 36 3.79 -1.89 18.20
CA PHE A 36 5.24 -1.96 18.36
C PHE A 36 5.69 -1.49 19.74
N ARG A 37 5.23 -0.30 20.17
CA ARG A 37 5.57 0.29 21.48
C ARG A 37 5.08 -0.58 22.63
N SER A 38 3.85 -1.07 22.56
CA SER A 38 3.32 -2.01 23.57
C SER A 38 4.17 -3.28 23.62
N GLY A 39 4.48 -3.86 22.47
CA GLY A 39 5.32 -5.06 22.38
C GLY A 39 6.70 -4.87 22.99
N LEU A 40 7.36 -3.74 22.72
CA LEU A 40 8.63 -3.39 23.34
C LEU A 40 8.54 -3.31 24.87
N ILE A 41 7.48 -2.70 25.42
CA ILE A 41 7.27 -2.62 26.87
C ILE A 41 7.13 -4.02 27.47
N TYR A 42 6.32 -4.91 26.87
CA TYR A 42 6.14 -6.28 27.34
C TYR A 42 7.46 -7.09 27.28
N LEU A 43 8.21 -7.00 26.18
CA LEU A 43 9.49 -7.71 26.04
C LEU A 43 10.54 -7.21 27.05
N ASN A 44 10.57 -5.90 27.35
CA ASN A 44 11.44 -5.36 28.40
C ASN A 44 11.07 -5.82 29.82
N ARG A 45 9.86 -6.35 30.01
CA ARG A 45 9.38 -6.94 31.28
C ARG A 45 9.52 -8.46 31.30
N GLU A 46 10.22 -9.01 30.32
CA GLU A 46 10.37 -10.44 30.10
C GLU A 46 9.03 -11.18 29.82
N ASP A 47 8.03 -10.47 29.27
CA ASP A 47 6.73 -11.03 28.88
C ASP A 47 6.69 -11.34 27.37
N GLU A 48 6.56 -12.64 27.05
CA GLU A 48 6.53 -13.14 25.67
C GLU A 48 5.34 -12.61 24.85
N LYS A 49 4.27 -12.10 25.47
CA LYS A 49 3.16 -11.45 24.77
C LYS A 49 3.66 -10.33 23.84
N GLY A 50 4.78 -9.70 24.18
CA GLY A 50 5.37 -8.67 23.35
C GLY A 50 5.87 -9.16 21.99
N LEU A 51 6.16 -10.47 21.83
CA LEU A 51 6.59 -11.04 20.56
C LEU A 51 5.50 -10.89 19.49
N ASP A 52 4.27 -11.27 19.84
CA ASP A 52 3.13 -11.23 18.91
C ASP A 52 2.76 -9.78 18.56
N LEU A 53 2.87 -8.87 19.52
CA LEU A 53 2.62 -7.44 19.31
C LEU A 53 3.65 -6.82 18.35
N VAL A 54 4.94 -7.10 18.54
CA VAL A 54 5.99 -6.61 17.64
C VAL A 54 5.83 -7.21 16.24
N LYS A 55 5.61 -8.54 16.13
CA LYS A 55 5.34 -9.20 14.84
C LYS A 55 4.13 -8.58 14.13
N SER A 56 3.04 -8.35 14.86
CA SER A 56 1.84 -7.74 14.29
C SER A 56 2.13 -6.34 13.73
N ALA A 57 2.94 -5.53 14.43
CA ALA A 57 3.35 -4.21 13.94
C ALA A 57 4.13 -4.30 12.62
N MET A 58 5.06 -5.25 12.52
CA MET A 58 5.88 -5.50 11.33
C MET A 58 5.04 -5.96 10.12
N GLU A 59 3.99 -6.76 10.35
CA GLU A 59 3.08 -7.20 9.29
C GLU A 59 2.21 -6.06 8.75
N GLN A 60 1.86 -5.10 9.61
CA GLN A 60 1.07 -3.93 9.23
C GLN A 60 1.90 -2.87 8.52
N ASP A 61 3.15 -2.67 8.97
CA ASP A 61 4.01 -1.62 8.47
C ASP A 61 5.47 -2.11 8.42
N ASN A 62 6.01 -2.15 7.20
CA ASN A 62 7.33 -2.70 6.94
C ASN A 62 8.46 -1.84 7.52
N ASP A 63 8.20 -0.57 7.85
CA ASP A 63 9.18 0.31 8.51
C ASP A 63 9.57 -0.22 9.90
N PHE A 64 8.74 -1.08 10.50
CA PHE A 64 9.05 -1.73 11.77
C PHE A 64 9.81 -3.05 11.63
N ILE A 65 10.04 -3.59 10.42
CA ILE A 65 10.67 -4.91 10.26
C ILE A 65 12.07 -4.93 10.88
N ASP A 66 12.95 -4.02 10.48
CA ASP A 66 14.34 -4.05 10.96
C ASP A 66 14.42 -3.86 12.49
N ALA A 67 13.68 -2.87 13.02
CA ALA A 67 13.64 -2.59 14.45
C ALA A 67 12.98 -3.74 15.24
N GLY A 68 11.92 -4.35 14.69
CA GLY A 68 11.19 -5.45 15.31
C GLY A 68 12.02 -6.73 15.38
N LEU A 69 12.73 -7.07 14.30
CA LEU A 69 13.68 -8.20 14.29
C LEU A 69 14.79 -8.01 15.32
N GLN A 70 15.32 -6.78 15.45
CA GLN A 70 16.34 -6.48 16.46
C GLN A 70 15.81 -6.67 17.88
N ILE A 71 14.62 -6.16 18.18
CA ILE A 71 14.00 -6.25 19.51
C ILE A 71 13.69 -7.71 19.86
N ILE A 72 13.02 -8.44 18.97
CA ILE A 72 12.68 -9.85 19.19
C ILE A 72 13.94 -10.70 19.31
N GLY A 73 14.92 -10.51 18.43
CA GLY A 73 16.19 -11.23 18.47
C GLY A 73 16.95 -11.00 19.78
N THR A 74 16.96 -9.75 20.27
CA THR A 74 17.56 -9.39 21.56
C THR A 74 16.87 -10.11 22.72
N PHE A 75 15.53 -10.14 22.74
CA PHE A 75 14.75 -10.84 23.75
C PHE A 75 15.04 -12.35 23.75
N ILE A 76 15.04 -12.97 22.56
CA ILE A 76 15.34 -14.38 22.38
C ILE A 76 16.75 -14.73 22.88
N ASP A 77 17.75 -13.92 22.54
CA ASP A 77 19.14 -14.14 22.93
C ASP A 77 19.33 -14.02 24.45
N ARG A 78 18.68 -13.05 25.11
CA ARG A 78 18.71 -12.89 26.58
C ARG A 78 18.10 -14.09 27.30
N ASN A 79 17.05 -14.68 26.75
CA ASN A 79 16.31 -15.79 27.34
C ASN A 79 16.80 -17.18 26.88
N GLY A 80 17.80 -17.25 26.01
CA GLY A 80 18.37 -18.51 25.53
C GLY A 80 17.42 -19.35 24.65
N LEU A 81 16.42 -18.71 24.03
CA LEU A 81 15.33 -19.38 23.29
C LEU A 81 15.77 -19.75 21.86
N LYS A 82 16.74 -20.65 21.74
CA LYS A 82 17.40 -20.97 20.45
C LYS A 82 16.44 -21.40 19.33
N GLU A 83 15.41 -22.18 19.63
CA GLU A 83 14.43 -22.64 18.63
C GLU A 83 13.66 -21.46 18.02
N LYS A 84 13.17 -20.53 18.86
CA LYS A 84 12.50 -19.30 18.41
C LYS A 84 13.38 -18.40 17.55
N LYS A 85 14.72 -18.49 17.69
CA LYS A 85 15.66 -17.73 16.85
C LYS A 85 15.64 -18.20 15.41
N GLU A 86 15.55 -19.50 15.17
CA GLU A 86 15.46 -20.03 13.81
C GLU A 86 14.07 -19.75 13.22
N GLU A 87 12.99 -19.91 14.00
CA GLU A 87 11.64 -19.51 13.59
C GLU A 87 11.56 -18.03 13.20
N LEU A 88 12.22 -17.15 13.96
CA LEU A 88 12.29 -15.72 13.63
C LEU A 88 12.96 -15.46 12.29
N LYS A 89 14.07 -16.18 12.00
CA LYS A 89 14.78 -16.03 10.72
C LYS A 89 13.93 -16.51 9.55
N GLU A 90 13.29 -17.66 9.68
CA GLU A 90 12.41 -18.21 8.65
C GLU A 90 11.26 -17.24 8.38
N TRP A 91 10.58 -16.78 9.43
CA TRP A 91 9.50 -15.80 9.32
C TRP A 91 9.99 -14.47 8.70
N ALA A 92 11.19 -13.99 9.05
CA ALA A 92 11.75 -12.76 8.47
C ALA A 92 12.00 -12.88 6.95
N LEU A 93 12.45 -14.05 6.49
CA LEU A 93 12.63 -14.34 5.07
C LEU A 93 11.28 -14.36 4.35
N GLU A 94 10.26 -14.98 4.95
CA GLU A 94 8.90 -15.00 4.42
C GLU A 94 8.32 -13.59 4.31
N GLN A 95 8.47 -12.74 5.34
CA GLN A 95 8.00 -11.35 5.28
C GLN A 95 8.73 -10.54 4.20
N SER A 96 10.04 -10.74 4.03
CA SER A 96 10.79 -10.10 2.94
C SER A 96 10.27 -10.51 1.56
N ASP A 97 9.92 -11.79 1.38
CA ASP A 97 9.34 -12.29 0.14
C ASP A 97 7.93 -11.73 -0.11
N ILE A 98 7.08 -11.69 0.92
CA ILE A 98 5.76 -11.05 0.85
C ILE A 98 5.88 -9.56 0.50
N TYR A 99 6.82 -8.84 1.11
CA TYR A 99 7.05 -7.43 0.81
C TYR A 99 7.45 -7.20 -0.65
N LYS A 100 8.36 -8.01 -1.19
CA LYS A 100 8.73 -7.95 -2.61
C LYS A 100 7.53 -8.21 -3.52
N LYS A 101 6.70 -9.19 -3.16
CA LYS A 101 5.47 -9.51 -3.90
C LYS A 101 4.44 -8.37 -3.84
N LYS A 102 4.31 -7.67 -2.70
CA LYS A 102 3.47 -6.46 -2.54
C LYS A 102 3.95 -5.32 -3.46
N ILE A 103 5.25 -5.07 -3.51
CA ILE A 103 5.81 -4.05 -4.42
C ILE A 103 5.53 -4.43 -5.88
N ASP A 104 5.87 -5.66 -6.26
CA ASP A 104 5.70 -6.12 -7.63
C ASP A 104 4.23 -6.09 -8.09
N GLU A 105 3.27 -6.47 -7.24
CA GLU A 105 1.86 -6.41 -7.64
C GLU A 105 1.34 -4.96 -7.84
N VAL A 106 1.97 -3.97 -7.19
CA VAL A 106 1.64 -2.54 -7.35
C VAL A 106 2.34 -1.94 -8.58
N GLU A 107 3.59 -2.34 -8.84
CA GLU A 107 4.41 -1.77 -9.92
C GLU A 107 4.26 -2.49 -11.27
N SER A 108 3.70 -3.70 -11.27
CA SER A 108 3.56 -4.53 -12.47
C SER A 108 2.10 -4.85 -12.80
N LEU A 109 1.79 -5.03 -14.09
CA LEU A 109 0.53 -5.61 -14.55
C LEU A 109 0.76 -6.97 -15.22
N TYR A 110 -0.04 -7.94 -14.82
CA TYR A 110 0.03 -9.31 -15.31
C TYR A 110 -1.20 -9.72 -16.13
N PRO A 111 -1.03 -10.60 -17.13
CA PRO A 111 -2.14 -11.12 -17.91
C PRO A 111 -3.23 -11.84 -17.11
N ASN A 112 -2.96 -12.26 -15.88
CA ASN A 112 -3.95 -12.91 -15.01
C ASN A 112 -4.44 -12.00 -13.87
N ASP A 113 -4.12 -10.71 -13.92
CA ASP A 113 -4.68 -9.74 -12.98
C ASP A 113 -6.21 -9.69 -13.08
N VAL A 114 -6.83 -9.62 -11.91
CA VAL A 114 -8.28 -9.51 -11.76
C VAL A 114 -8.62 -8.04 -11.55
N PHE A 115 -9.44 -7.52 -12.45
CA PHE A 115 -9.92 -6.14 -12.40
C PHE A 115 -11.41 -6.13 -12.06
N VAL A 116 -11.81 -5.24 -11.16
CA VAL A 116 -13.18 -5.08 -10.72
C VAL A 116 -13.63 -3.62 -10.87
N GLU A 117 -14.93 -3.39 -10.74
CA GLU A 117 -15.49 -2.04 -10.68
C GLU A 117 -14.84 -1.25 -9.53
N THR A 118 -14.56 0.03 -9.78
CA THR A 118 -13.98 0.92 -8.77
C THR A 118 -14.98 1.20 -7.64
N ASP A 119 -14.45 1.36 -6.43
CA ASP A 119 -15.16 1.84 -5.25
C ASP A 119 -15.13 3.38 -5.11
N LEU A 120 -14.56 4.10 -6.09
CA LEU A 120 -14.54 5.55 -6.11
C LEU A 120 -15.97 6.13 -6.00
N PRO A 121 -16.23 6.99 -4.99
CA PRO A 121 -17.48 7.72 -4.88
C PRO A 121 -17.82 8.47 -6.17
N LEU A 122 -19.12 8.57 -6.47
CA LEU A 122 -19.61 9.24 -7.68
C LEU A 122 -19.05 10.66 -7.85
N GLU A 123 -18.93 11.40 -6.74
CA GLU A 123 -18.38 12.76 -6.73
C GLU A 123 -16.90 12.79 -7.16
N GLN A 124 -16.06 11.94 -6.57
CA GLN A 124 -14.64 11.84 -6.95
C GLN A 124 -14.48 11.41 -8.39
N ARG A 125 -15.32 10.47 -8.84
CA ARG A 125 -15.34 10.02 -10.23
C ARG A 125 -15.71 11.14 -11.21
N GLN A 126 -16.67 12.00 -10.84
CA GLN A 126 -17.06 13.14 -11.67
C GLN A 126 -15.95 14.19 -11.74
N LYS A 127 -15.33 14.51 -10.61
CA LYS A 127 -14.14 15.38 -10.53
C LYS A 127 -13.01 14.85 -11.41
N LEU A 128 -12.70 13.56 -11.31
CA LEU A 128 -11.66 12.91 -12.11
C LEU A 128 -11.98 12.97 -13.61
N LYS A 129 -13.23 12.70 -14.00
CA LYS A 129 -13.69 12.81 -15.39
C LYS A 129 -13.56 14.23 -15.94
N GLU A 130 -13.91 15.24 -15.14
CA GLU A 130 -13.79 16.65 -15.54
C GLU A 130 -12.33 17.07 -15.67
N ALA A 131 -11.50 16.81 -14.66
CA ALA A 131 -10.09 17.15 -14.64
C ALA A 131 -9.31 16.50 -15.79
N LEU A 132 -9.42 15.18 -15.96
CA LEU A 132 -8.80 14.47 -17.10
C LEU A 132 -9.42 14.89 -18.44
N GLY A 133 -10.71 15.25 -18.43
CA GLY A 133 -11.42 15.73 -19.61
C GLY A 133 -10.88 17.06 -20.14
N ASN A 134 -10.21 17.85 -19.31
CA ASN A 134 -9.58 19.12 -19.68
C ASN A 134 -8.19 18.94 -20.30
N ILE A 135 -7.60 17.75 -20.23
CA ILE A 135 -6.31 17.43 -20.87
C ILE A 135 -6.54 17.15 -22.37
N PRO A 136 -6.12 18.02 -23.30
CA PRO A 136 -6.54 17.91 -24.71
C PRO A 136 -5.99 16.67 -25.42
N SER A 137 -4.85 16.14 -24.95
CA SER A 137 -4.18 14.97 -25.49
C SER A 137 -4.88 13.67 -25.13
N ILE A 138 -5.76 13.63 -24.13
CA ILE A 138 -6.49 12.43 -23.72
C ILE A 138 -7.59 12.10 -24.74
N LYS A 139 -7.62 10.85 -25.19
CA LYS A 139 -8.65 10.28 -26.06
C LYS A 139 -9.62 9.40 -25.27
N THR A 140 -9.07 8.49 -24.48
CA THR A 140 -9.85 7.52 -23.70
C THR A 140 -9.27 7.40 -22.31
N VAL A 141 -10.16 7.29 -21.31
CA VAL A 141 -9.81 6.92 -19.94
C VAL A 141 -10.75 5.84 -19.45
N LEU A 142 -10.18 4.72 -19.03
CA LEU A 142 -10.85 3.65 -18.31
C LEU A 142 -10.29 3.58 -16.89
N ILE A 143 -11.14 3.32 -15.92
CA ILE A 143 -10.74 3.07 -14.54
C ILE A 143 -11.26 1.72 -14.06
N ALA A 144 -10.46 1.05 -13.23
CA ALA A 144 -10.86 -0.17 -12.53
C ALA A 144 -9.97 -0.36 -11.31
N ASN A 145 -10.41 -1.15 -10.34
CA ASN A 145 -9.57 -1.58 -9.24
C ASN A 145 -8.92 -2.92 -9.60
N LYS A 146 -7.59 -3.00 -9.51
CA LYS A 146 -6.85 -4.27 -9.57
C LYS A 146 -6.89 -4.90 -8.17
N LYS A 147 -7.37 -6.15 -8.10
CA LYS A 147 -7.32 -6.95 -6.87
C LYS A 147 -5.88 -7.33 -6.55
N LEU A 148 -5.39 -6.86 -5.41
CA LEU A 148 -4.09 -7.21 -4.88
C LEU A 148 -4.20 -8.48 -4.02
N LYS A 149 -3.20 -9.35 -4.09
CA LYS A 149 -3.18 -10.62 -3.36
C LYS A 149 -2.48 -10.47 -2.02
N TYR A 150 -1.46 -9.63 -1.97
CA TYR A 150 -0.62 -9.46 -0.79
C TYR A 150 -0.93 -8.16 -0.04
N SER A 151 -1.77 -7.29 -0.60
CA SER A 151 -2.20 -6.02 0.01
C SER A 151 -3.69 -6.03 0.39
N LYS A 152 -4.05 -5.27 1.43
CA LYS A 152 -5.44 -5.18 1.93
C LYS A 152 -6.34 -4.30 1.09
N SER A 153 -5.77 -3.30 0.44
CA SER A 153 -6.47 -2.38 -0.46
C SER A 153 -6.23 -2.78 -1.91
N ASP A 154 -7.23 -2.54 -2.75
CA ASP A 154 -7.05 -2.65 -4.20
C ASP A 154 -6.25 -1.46 -4.75
N LEU A 155 -5.70 -1.62 -5.95
CA LEU A 155 -4.97 -0.57 -6.66
C LEU A 155 -5.85 0.06 -7.74
N LEU A 156 -5.99 1.39 -7.73
CA LEU A 156 -6.71 2.08 -8.81
C LEU A 156 -5.88 2.05 -10.10
N VAL A 157 -6.37 1.39 -11.14
CA VAL A 157 -5.75 1.41 -12.46
C VAL A 157 -6.44 2.44 -13.34
N VAL A 158 -5.68 3.45 -13.77
CA VAL A 158 -6.14 4.51 -14.67
C VAL A 158 -5.51 4.28 -16.03
N ALA A 159 -6.29 3.67 -16.92
CA ALA A 159 -5.83 3.31 -18.25
C ALA A 159 -6.15 4.42 -19.25
N VAL A 160 -5.10 4.97 -19.86
CA VAL A 160 -5.16 6.17 -20.70
C VAL A 160 -4.73 5.83 -22.12
N ALA A 161 -5.49 6.31 -23.09
CA ALA A 161 -5.06 6.38 -24.49
C ALA A 161 -4.99 7.85 -24.90
N SER A 162 -3.86 8.27 -25.47
CA SER A 162 -3.70 9.63 -25.98
C SER A 162 -4.04 9.72 -27.48
N LYS A 163 -4.42 10.93 -27.93
CA LYS A 163 -4.59 11.27 -29.34
C LYS A 163 -3.23 11.26 -30.02
N GLN A 164 -3.06 10.44 -31.06
CA GLN A 164 -1.85 10.48 -31.88
C GLN A 164 -1.78 11.82 -32.63
N LYS A 165 -0.65 12.54 -32.54
CA LYS A 165 -0.39 13.65 -33.46
C LYS A 165 0.00 13.08 -34.82
N LEU A 166 -0.78 13.39 -35.86
CA LEU A 166 -0.35 13.20 -37.26
C LEU A 166 0.92 14.03 -37.49
N GLY A 167 2.10 13.39 -37.48
CA GLY A 167 3.31 14.03 -38.01
C GLY A 167 4.68 13.75 -37.36
N LYS A 168 4.85 12.89 -36.34
CA LYS A 168 6.20 12.60 -35.82
C LYS A 168 6.48 11.11 -35.58
N VAL A 169 7.38 10.61 -36.42
CA VAL A 169 8.43 9.59 -36.21
C VAL A 169 8.23 8.64 -35.02
N PHE A 170 8.12 7.34 -35.34
CA PHE A 170 8.21 6.22 -34.41
C PHE A 170 9.50 6.27 -33.58
N TRP A 171 9.41 6.73 -32.34
CA TRP A 171 10.37 6.41 -31.29
C TRP A 171 9.76 5.32 -30.41
N LYS A 172 10.51 4.23 -30.20
CA LYS A 172 10.18 3.18 -29.25
C LYS A 172 10.37 3.73 -27.84
N GLY A 173 9.29 4.19 -27.23
CA GLY A 173 9.20 4.63 -25.85
C GLY A 173 7.73 4.91 -25.52
N ALA A 174 7.25 4.50 -24.36
CA ALA A 174 5.90 4.83 -23.90
C ALA A 174 5.75 6.34 -23.78
N HIS A 175 4.72 6.88 -24.41
CA HIS A 175 4.41 8.29 -24.35
C HIS A 175 2.90 8.45 -24.18
N ILE A 176 2.43 8.15 -22.97
CA ILE A 176 1.27 8.86 -22.45
C ILE A 176 1.65 10.33 -22.46
N TYR A 177 0.97 11.12 -23.30
CA TYR A 177 1.19 12.55 -23.31
C TYR A 177 0.61 13.18 -22.05
N ASP A 178 1.30 14.18 -21.51
CA ASP A 178 0.89 14.89 -20.30
C ASP A 178 0.77 13.98 -19.06
N VAL A 179 1.61 12.94 -18.95
CA VAL A 179 1.60 12.01 -17.79
C VAL A 179 1.76 12.76 -16.46
N ASP A 180 2.65 13.75 -16.38
CA ASP A 180 2.86 14.56 -15.18
C ASP A 180 1.56 15.25 -14.72
N LYS A 181 0.75 15.75 -15.66
CA LYS A 181 -0.56 16.37 -15.33
C LYS A 181 -1.59 15.36 -14.89
N ILE A 182 -1.51 14.14 -15.43
CA ILE A 182 -2.38 13.03 -14.99
C ILE A 182 -2.00 12.64 -13.56
N GLU A 183 -0.70 12.52 -13.27
CA GLU A 183 -0.19 12.22 -11.92
C GLU A 183 -0.60 13.29 -10.91
N GLU A 184 -0.45 14.58 -11.23
CA GLU A 184 -0.90 15.69 -10.37
C GLU A 184 -2.38 15.53 -9.96
N ILE A 185 -3.25 15.19 -10.91
CA ILE A 185 -4.69 14.95 -10.63
C ILE A 185 -4.90 13.71 -9.76
N LEU A 186 -4.14 12.63 -9.99
CA LEU A 186 -4.33 11.38 -9.26
C LEU A 186 -3.77 11.44 -7.83
N ILE A 187 -2.73 12.24 -7.58
CA ILE A 187 -2.20 12.49 -6.23
C ILE A 187 -3.27 13.09 -5.30
N GLU A 188 -4.15 13.96 -5.83
CA GLU A 188 -5.25 14.56 -5.06
C GLU A 188 -6.29 13.53 -4.56
N LEU A 189 -6.32 12.31 -5.13
CA LEU A 189 -7.22 11.24 -4.68
C LEU A 189 -6.77 10.59 -3.35
N ASN A 190 -5.53 10.82 -2.93
CA ASN A 190 -4.94 10.24 -1.72
C ASN A 190 -5.12 8.71 -1.64
N MET A 191 -4.91 8.02 -2.76
CA MET A 191 -5.03 6.57 -2.88
C MET A 191 -3.96 6.01 -3.83
N PRO A 192 -3.52 4.76 -3.67
CA PRO A 192 -2.54 4.16 -4.56
C PRO A 192 -3.13 3.97 -5.96
N TYR A 193 -2.35 4.32 -6.99
CA TYR A 193 -2.76 4.22 -8.38
C TYR A 193 -1.67 3.67 -9.29
N PHE A 194 -2.08 3.16 -10.45
CA PHE A 194 -1.21 2.75 -11.54
C PHE A 194 -1.71 3.32 -12.86
N ILE A 195 -0.85 4.03 -13.60
CA ILE A 195 -1.20 4.59 -14.91
C ILE A 195 -0.84 3.59 -16.00
N LEU A 196 -1.85 3.15 -16.78
CA LEU A 196 -1.67 2.19 -17.86
C LEU A 196 -1.77 2.83 -19.24
N ASP A 197 -0.71 2.73 -20.04
CA ASP A 197 -0.74 3.13 -21.45
C ASP A 197 -1.49 2.10 -22.30
N LEU A 198 -2.74 2.41 -22.67
CA LEU A 198 -3.59 1.55 -23.50
C LEU A 198 -3.05 1.36 -24.92
N GLN A 199 -2.19 2.25 -25.41
CA GLN A 199 -1.64 2.16 -26.77
C GLN A 199 -0.57 1.07 -26.86
N GLN A 200 0.17 0.82 -25.79
CA GLN A 200 1.13 -0.29 -25.70
C GLN A 200 0.51 -1.58 -25.15
N ASN A 201 -0.55 -1.44 -24.37
CA ASN A 201 -1.13 -2.53 -23.60
C ASN A 201 -2.58 -2.83 -24.05
N ALA A 202 -2.79 -2.94 -25.37
CA ALA A 202 -4.11 -3.11 -25.98
C ALA A 202 -4.88 -4.34 -25.46
N ILE A 203 -4.19 -5.36 -24.95
CA ILE A 203 -4.81 -6.54 -24.32
C ILE A 203 -5.69 -6.17 -23.12
N TYR A 204 -5.32 -5.12 -22.37
CA TYR A 204 -6.07 -4.67 -21.21
C TYR A 204 -7.27 -3.81 -21.59
N PHE A 205 -7.32 -3.22 -22.78
CA PHE A 205 -8.48 -2.42 -23.21
C PHE A 205 -9.77 -3.24 -23.15
N LYS A 206 -9.77 -4.45 -23.71
CA LYS A 206 -10.96 -5.32 -23.71
C LYS A 206 -11.37 -5.73 -22.30
N LYS A 207 -10.39 -6.04 -21.44
CA LYS A 207 -10.64 -6.42 -20.04
C LYS A 207 -11.28 -5.29 -19.25
N LEU A 208 -10.69 -4.09 -19.35
CA LEU A 208 -11.15 -2.93 -18.60
C LEU A 208 -12.48 -2.40 -19.14
N ALA A 209 -12.67 -2.34 -20.47
CA ALA A 209 -13.91 -1.86 -21.07
C ALA A 209 -15.12 -2.77 -20.80
N ALA A 210 -14.90 -4.04 -20.46
CA ALA A 210 -15.97 -4.96 -20.07
C ALA A 210 -16.48 -4.72 -18.64
N ILE A 211 -15.72 -4.00 -17.81
CA ILE A 211 -16.10 -3.70 -16.43
C ILE A 211 -17.18 -2.63 -16.43
N LYS A 212 -18.21 -2.84 -15.62
CA LYS A 212 -19.31 -1.90 -15.48
C LYS A 212 -18.78 -0.55 -15.00
N HIS A 213 -19.21 0.51 -15.67
CA HIS A 213 -18.83 1.86 -15.33
C HIS A 213 -17.30 2.06 -15.26
N SER A 214 -16.50 1.39 -16.09
CA SER A 214 -15.05 1.68 -16.16
C SER A 214 -14.75 2.90 -17.04
N GLU A 215 -15.55 3.16 -18.06
CA GLU A 215 -15.31 4.28 -18.99
C GLU A 215 -15.61 5.64 -18.33
N LEU A 216 -14.61 6.52 -18.27
CA LEU A 216 -14.77 7.92 -17.86
C LEU A 216 -14.86 8.85 -19.06
N ILE A 217 -13.95 8.67 -20.03
CA ILE A 217 -13.77 9.54 -21.19
C ILE A 217 -13.61 8.66 -22.43
N ARG A 218 -14.30 9.05 -23.50
CA ARG A 218 -14.12 8.51 -24.85
C ARG A 218 -14.44 9.59 -25.88
N ARG A 219 -13.46 9.95 -26.70
CA ARG A 219 -13.52 11.02 -27.70
C ARG A 219 -12.78 10.64 -28.98
#